data_AF-A0A976QD38-F1
#
_entry.id   AF-A0A976QD38-F1
#
_cell.length_a   1.000
_cell.length_b   1.000
_cell.length_c   1.000
_cell.angle_alpha   90.00
_cell.angle_beta   90.00
_cell.angle_gamma   90.00
#
_symmetry.space_group_name_H-M   'P 1'
#
loop_
_entity.id
_entity.type
_entity.pdbx_description
1 polymer ?
#
loop_
_entity_poly.entity_id
_entity_poly.type
_entity_poly.pdbx_seq_one_letter_code
_entity_poly.pdbx_strand_id
1 'polypeptide(L)'
;MAEQRDFYEVLGVERGAVDAQIKDAYRKLAMMYHPDRNPGDADASDRFKEAARAFEVLSDKALRTRYDRYGHAGIQGGGAHDFGNVSDIFEAFGGIFGGSIFGDAFGNAQNRTARGRKGRDVFCTISLTLLEAARGVVKSIEFTRHEACGECNGTGARKGTKPQRCDYCEGRGQVIQSAGPFRLQATCPACSGTGKIVRDKCSACSGDGVKLERVEKRVTIPAGVDRDVQVRLAGEGEPGGNGGTPGDCYCVIGVEEHPFLTRSGRDLSCQVPITISQAALGAIVEVPILDGTHAVEMPRGTQPGDVLRLRGFGMPEVRGRGIGDLLVQVHVEIPRKLSPRAEQLLRDLAEEEHALVSPAHKSFFVKMKEYFTSHQSAEEKE
;
A
#
# COMPACT_ATOMS: atom_id res chain seq x y z
N MET A 1 10.60 51.05 19.37
CA MET A 1 10.58 50.60 17.97
C MET A 1 11.52 49.41 17.91
N ALA A 2 11.03 48.20 17.63
CA ALA A 2 11.87 47.02 17.62
C ALA A 2 12.91 47.18 16.49
N GLU A 3 14.19 47.14 16.87
CA GLU A 3 15.33 47.23 15.97
C GLU A 3 15.31 46.01 15.04
N GLN A 4 15.07 46.21 13.74
CA GLN A 4 15.02 45.10 12.77
C GLN A 4 16.41 44.48 12.64
N ARG A 5 16.51 43.17 12.87
CA ARG A 5 17.78 42.43 12.81
C ARG A 5 18.40 42.52 11.42
N ASP A 6 19.73 42.52 11.35
CA ASP A 6 20.43 42.56 10.08
C ASP A 6 20.21 41.26 9.29
N PHE A 7 19.99 41.34 7.98
CA PHE A 7 19.68 40.15 7.18
C PHE A 7 20.83 39.15 7.07
N TYR A 8 22.08 39.62 7.17
CA TYR A 8 23.23 38.73 7.22
C TYR A 8 23.27 37.98 8.56
N GLU A 9 22.89 38.62 9.66
CA GLU A 9 22.75 37.99 10.98
C GLU A 9 21.57 37.01 11.04
N VAL A 10 20.45 37.35 10.39
CA VAL A 10 19.27 36.47 10.29
C VAL A 10 19.63 35.17 9.57
N LEU A 11 20.38 35.25 8.46
CA LEU A 11 20.85 34.06 7.75
C LEU A 11 22.09 33.41 8.38
N GLY A 12 22.77 34.08 9.31
CA GLY A 12 24.00 33.59 9.94
C GLY A 12 25.19 33.54 8.98
N VAL A 13 25.29 34.52 8.08
CA VAL A 13 26.37 34.64 7.08
C VAL A 13 27.10 35.97 7.23
N GLU A 14 28.33 36.05 6.71
CA GLU A 14 29.08 37.31 6.69
C GLU A 14 28.58 38.25 5.56
N ARG A 15 28.77 39.56 5.71
CA ARG A 15 28.38 40.57 4.70
C ARG A 15 29.00 40.32 3.32
N GLY A 16 30.17 39.69 3.27
CA GLY A 16 30.87 39.31 2.04
C GLY A 16 30.44 37.97 1.43
N ALA A 17 29.41 37.31 1.96
CA ALA A 17 29.02 35.98 1.53
C ALA A 17 28.65 35.92 0.04
N VAL A 18 29.12 34.88 -0.65
CA VAL A 18 28.76 34.63 -2.06
C VAL A 18 27.33 34.08 -2.15
N ASP A 19 26.69 34.25 -3.30
CA ASP A 19 25.28 33.84 -3.53
C ASP A 19 25.00 32.38 -3.13
N ALA A 20 25.99 31.49 -3.28
CA ALA A 20 25.89 30.09 -2.86
C ALA A 20 25.79 29.93 -1.33
N GLN A 21 26.57 30.68 -0.56
CA GLN A 21 26.55 30.64 0.91
C GLN A 21 25.23 31.18 1.46
N ILE A 22 24.69 32.24 0.85
CA ILE A 22 23.39 32.83 1.19
C ILE A 22 22.26 31.81 0.94
N LYS A 23 22.31 31.11 -0.20
CA LYS A 23 21.34 30.04 -0.53
C LYS A 23 21.41 28.86 0.43
N ASP A 24 22.60 28.40 0.77
CA ASP A 24 22.78 27.27 1.68
C ASP A 24 22.36 27.61 3.12
N ALA A 25 22.65 28.83 3.57
CA ALA A 25 22.23 29.33 4.86
C ALA A 25 20.70 29.40 4.99
N TYR A 26 20.03 29.99 3.99
CA TYR A 26 18.57 30.00 3.92
C TYR A 26 18.00 28.58 3.90
N ARG A 27 18.58 27.66 3.13
CA ARG A 27 18.12 26.27 3.06
C ARG A 27 18.14 25.58 4.43
N LYS A 28 19.20 25.80 5.23
CA LYS A 28 19.31 25.23 6.58
C LYS A 28 18.22 25.77 7.51
N LEU A 29 17.98 27.08 7.48
CA LEU A 29 16.95 27.73 8.31
C LEU A 29 15.54 27.33 7.86
N ALA A 30 15.29 27.26 6.55
CA ALA A 30 14.02 26.83 5.98
C ALA A 30 13.67 25.38 6.34
N MET A 31 14.66 24.47 6.40
CA MET A 31 14.45 23.11 6.90
C MET A 31 14.23 23.04 8.41
N MET A 32 14.89 23.91 9.18
CA MET A 32 14.78 23.93 10.64
C MET A 32 13.42 24.46 11.09
N TYR A 33 12.93 25.52 10.43
CA TYR A 33 11.67 26.20 10.78
C TYR A 33 10.50 25.86 9.84
N HIS A 34 10.59 24.74 9.12
CA HIS A 34 9.53 24.33 8.21
C HIS A 34 8.21 24.05 8.98
N PRO A 35 7.04 24.49 8.48
CA PRO A 35 5.74 24.25 9.13
C PRO A 35 5.44 22.78 9.39
N ASP A 36 5.75 21.89 8.44
CA ASP A 36 5.54 20.45 8.61
C ASP A 36 6.37 19.83 9.76
N ARG A 37 7.53 20.43 10.08
CA ARG A 37 8.38 19.97 11.19
C ARG A 37 8.05 20.66 12.51
N ASN A 38 7.40 21.82 12.46
CA ASN A 38 7.04 22.64 13.62
C ASN A 38 5.55 23.04 13.55
N PRO A 39 4.61 22.07 13.59
CA PRO A 39 3.19 22.36 13.45
C PRO A 39 2.67 23.15 14.66
N GLY A 40 2.08 24.31 14.40
CA GLY A 40 1.46 25.15 15.44
C GLY A 40 2.42 26.02 16.26
N ASP A 41 3.71 26.06 15.91
CA ASP A 41 4.71 26.90 16.56
C ASP A 41 4.77 28.30 15.90
N ALA A 42 4.32 29.32 16.64
CA ALA A 42 4.32 30.70 16.18
C ALA A 42 5.73 31.28 16.04
N ASP A 43 6.67 30.90 16.93
CA ASP A 43 8.04 31.41 16.91
C ASP A 43 8.82 30.84 15.71
N ALA A 44 8.59 29.57 15.38
CA ALA A 44 9.17 28.95 14.18
C ALA A 44 8.65 29.62 12.90
N SER A 45 7.35 29.93 12.85
CA SER A 45 6.72 30.64 11.74
C SER A 45 7.33 32.04 11.54
N ASP A 46 7.52 32.80 12.62
CA ASP A 46 8.08 34.15 12.55
C ASP A 46 9.55 34.12 12.11
N ARG A 47 10.34 33.16 12.60
CA ARG A 47 11.73 32.96 12.15
C ARG A 47 11.81 32.52 10.68
N PHE A 48 10.86 31.71 10.23
CA PHE A 48 10.78 31.31 8.82
C PHE A 48 10.49 32.52 7.91
N LYS A 49 9.53 33.38 8.30
CA LYS A 49 9.24 34.64 7.59
C LYS A 49 10.42 35.61 7.59
N GLU A 50 11.16 35.70 8.71
CA GLU A 50 12.36 36.53 8.81
C GLU A 50 13.47 36.03 7.88
N ALA A 51 13.73 34.73 7.86
CA ALA A 51 14.72 34.11 6.98
C ALA A 51 14.35 34.24 5.49
N ALA A 52 13.06 34.15 5.14
CA ALA A 52 12.59 34.33 3.77
C ALA A 52 12.83 35.76 3.26
N ARG A 53 12.52 36.78 4.08
CA ARG A 53 12.80 38.18 3.75
C ARG A 53 14.29 38.44 3.59
N ALA A 54 15.11 37.90 4.49
CA ALA A 54 16.56 38.03 4.40
C ALA A 54 17.10 37.41 3.10
N PHE A 55 16.58 36.24 2.73
CA PHE A 55 16.97 35.57 1.49
C PHE A 55 16.53 36.33 0.25
N GLU A 56 15.31 36.87 0.22
CA GLU A 56 14.81 37.68 -0.90
C GLU A 56 15.76 38.85 -1.22
N VAL A 57 16.10 39.61 -0.18
CA VAL A 57 16.91 40.82 -0.30
C VAL A 57 18.35 40.47 -0.65
N LEU A 58 18.93 39.44 -0.03
CA LEU A 58 20.33 39.08 -0.22
C LEU A 58 20.60 38.23 -1.48
N SER A 59 19.58 37.57 -2.04
CA SER A 59 19.72 36.74 -3.25
C SER A 59 19.58 37.53 -4.55
N ASP A 60 18.88 38.67 -4.53
CA ASP A 60 18.82 39.59 -5.67
C ASP A 60 19.93 40.64 -5.58
N LYS A 61 20.75 40.75 -6.63
CA LYS A 61 21.92 41.65 -6.64
C LYS A 61 21.54 43.12 -6.51
N ALA A 62 20.40 43.55 -7.05
CA ALA A 62 19.95 44.93 -6.99
C ALA A 62 19.35 45.27 -5.62
N LEU A 63 18.62 44.34 -4.99
CA LEU A 63 18.13 44.48 -3.62
C LEU A 63 19.27 44.45 -2.61
N ARG A 64 20.20 43.50 -2.73
CA ARG A 64 21.40 43.41 -1.88
C ARG A 64 22.22 44.69 -1.92
N THR A 65 22.48 45.22 -3.12
CA THR A 65 23.23 46.48 -3.28
C THR A 65 22.52 47.67 -2.62
N ARG A 66 21.18 47.73 -2.69
CA ARG A 66 20.40 48.78 -2.02
C ARG A 66 20.44 48.62 -0.50
N TYR A 67 20.29 47.40 -0.02
CA TYR A 67 20.37 47.06 1.40
C TYR A 67 21.76 47.37 2.00
N ASP A 68 22.83 46.99 1.31
CA ASP A 68 24.21 47.24 1.74
C ASP A 68 24.52 48.75 1.83
N ARG A 69 23.86 49.59 1.02
CA ARG A 69 24.08 51.04 0.97
C ARG A 69 23.22 51.84 1.95
N TYR A 70 21.98 51.42 2.16
CA TYR A 70 20.97 52.22 2.89
C TYR A 70 20.30 51.46 4.04
N GLY A 71 20.73 50.23 4.33
CA GLY A 71 20.12 49.36 5.32
C GLY A 71 18.65 49.05 5.03
N HIS A 72 17.88 48.77 6.07
CA HIS A 72 16.44 48.47 5.97
C HIS A 72 15.62 49.61 5.34
N ALA A 73 16.06 50.86 5.44
CA ALA A 73 15.40 52.00 4.80
C ALA A 73 15.49 51.94 3.26
N GLY A 74 16.52 51.28 2.70
CA GLY A 74 16.71 51.14 1.26
C GLY A 74 15.75 50.17 0.56
N ILE A 75 15.00 49.40 1.34
CA ILE A 75 14.06 48.37 0.85
C ILE A 75 12.61 48.63 1.25
N GLN A 76 12.34 49.61 2.13
CA GLN A 76 10.98 50.02 2.46
C GLN A 76 10.33 50.76 1.27
N GLY A 77 9.30 50.16 0.67
CA GLY A 77 8.41 50.85 -0.28
C GLY A 77 8.52 50.49 -1.77
N GLY A 78 9.22 49.41 -2.16
CA GLY A 78 9.15 48.95 -3.57
C GLY A 78 10.24 47.99 -4.03
N GLY A 79 10.26 46.78 -3.50
CA GLY A 79 11.13 45.74 -4.07
C GLY A 79 11.26 44.44 -3.28
N ALA A 80 10.90 44.41 -2.01
CA ALA A 80 10.82 43.17 -1.23
C ALA A 80 9.35 42.85 -0.91
N HIS A 81 8.99 41.58 -0.99
CA HIS A 81 7.67 41.09 -0.64
C HIS A 81 7.46 41.15 0.88
N ASP A 82 6.29 41.63 1.30
CA ASP A 82 5.86 41.52 2.69
C ASP A 82 5.12 40.20 2.87
N PHE A 83 5.81 39.20 3.42
CA PHE A 83 5.25 37.86 3.62
C PHE A 83 4.35 37.82 4.86
N GLY A 84 3.08 38.21 4.68
CA GLY A 84 2.06 38.14 5.72
C GLY A 84 1.77 36.70 6.15
N ASN A 85 1.72 35.77 5.19
CA ASN A 85 1.47 34.35 5.44
C ASN A 85 2.59 33.46 4.87
N VAL A 86 2.73 32.27 5.49
CA VAL A 86 3.75 31.28 5.10
C VAL A 86 3.47 30.66 3.72
N SER A 87 2.20 30.62 3.30
CA SER A 87 1.77 30.24 1.95
C SER A 87 2.42 31.10 0.85
N ASP A 88 2.54 32.40 1.11
CA ASP A 88 3.01 33.38 0.13
C ASP A 88 4.52 33.21 -0.14
N ILE A 89 5.25 32.71 0.87
CA ILE A 89 6.67 32.34 0.77
C ILE A 89 6.84 31.09 -0.11
N PHE A 90 5.98 30.09 0.06
CA PHE A 90 6.02 28.88 -0.76
C PHE A 90 5.67 29.15 -2.22
N GLU A 91 4.81 30.12 -2.50
CA GLU A 91 4.50 30.55 -3.87
C GLU A 91 5.66 31.35 -4.48
N ALA A 92 6.19 32.33 -3.76
CA ALA A 92 7.29 33.19 -4.22
C ALA A 92 8.61 32.41 -4.45
N PHE A 93 8.92 31.46 -3.57
CA PHE A 93 10.15 30.67 -3.65
C PHE A 93 9.93 29.24 -4.15
N GLY A 94 8.69 28.85 -4.44
CA GLY A 94 8.35 27.56 -5.06
C GLY A 94 8.88 27.38 -6.48
N GLY A 95 9.34 28.45 -7.14
CA GLY A 95 10.09 28.36 -8.40
C GLY A 95 11.61 28.42 -8.26
N ILE A 96 12.10 29.13 -7.22
CA ILE A 96 13.54 29.33 -6.96
C ILE A 96 14.14 28.14 -6.20
N PHE A 97 13.32 27.52 -5.36
CA PHE A 97 13.65 26.31 -4.59
C PHE A 97 12.65 25.18 -4.79
N GLY A 98 11.51 25.42 -5.45
CA GLY A 98 10.46 24.42 -5.41
C GLY A 98 10.62 23.33 -6.47
N GLY A 99 10.48 22.12 -5.92
CA GLY A 99 9.85 20.99 -6.56
C GLY A 99 10.50 20.59 -7.87
N SER A 100 11.69 19.99 -7.87
CA SER A 100 11.95 18.70 -7.24
C SER A 100 13.45 18.53 -6.94
N ILE A 101 14.01 19.23 -5.94
CA ILE A 101 15.40 19.71 -6.09
C ILE A 101 16.41 19.12 -5.07
N PHE A 102 16.43 17.79 -4.86
CA PHE A 102 17.53 17.11 -4.13
C PHE A 102 18.26 16.01 -4.94
N GLY A 103 18.17 16.03 -6.27
CA GLY A 103 19.04 15.21 -7.12
C GLY A 103 18.45 15.02 -8.51
N ASP A 104 19.03 15.70 -9.50
CA ASP A 104 19.08 15.32 -10.94
C ASP A 104 19.13 16.51 -11.94
N ALA A 105 19.30 17.75 -11.50
CA ALA A 105 19.22 18.91 -12.39
C ALA A 105 20.49 19.79 -12.52
N PHE A 106 21.68 19.27 -12.20
CA PHE A 106 22.96 19.94 -12.49
C PHE A 106 23.84 19.15 -13.47
N GLY A 107 23.23 18.67 -14.56
CA GLY A 107 23.95 18.12 -15.71
C GLY A 107 23.33 18.59 -17.02
N ASN A 108 24.00 19.55 -17.68
CA ASN A 108 23.83 19.94 -19.09
C ASN A 108 22.40 20.26 -19.56
N ALA A 109 22.07 21.55 -19.59
CA ALA A 109 20.97 22.12 -20.38
C ALA A 109 21.32 22.28 -21.88
N GLN A 110 22.03 21.30 -22.44
CA GLN A 110 22.20 21.10 -23.88
C GLN A 110 21.97 19.61 -24.15
N ASN A 111 21.02 19.30 -25.04
CA ASN A 111 20.52 17.95 -25.37
C ASN A 111 19.63 17.25 -24.32
N ARG A 112 18.38 17.73 -24.16
CA ARG A 112 17.27 16.80 -23.88
C ARG A 112 16.86 16.09 -25.18
N THR A 113 17.75 15.28 -25.73
CA THR A 113 17.33 14.11 -26.52
C THR A 113 16.36 13.31 -25.67
N ALA A 114 15.30 12.76 -26.27
CA ALA A 114 14.32 11.90 -25.64
C ALA A 114 15.01 10.82 -24.77
N ARG A 115 15.25 11.09 -23.48
CA ARG A 115 15.77 10.09 -22.54
C ARG A 115 14.69 9.02 -22.41
N GLY A 116 15.14 7.77 -22.41
CA GLY A 116 14.29 6.63 -22.21
C GLY A 116 13.43 6.79 -20.95
N ARG A 117 12.12 6.61 -21.08
CA ARG A 117 11.21 6.60 -19.93
C ARG A 117 11.14 5.18 -19.39
N LYS A 118 11.27 5.03 -18.07
CA LYS A 118 11.03 3.73 -17.40
C LYS A 118 9.64 3.21 -17.81
N GLY A 119 9.57 1.93 -18.11
CA GLY A 119 8.29 1.26 -18.35
C GLY A 119 7.41 1.27 -17.11
N ARG A 120 6.11 1.09 -17.30
CA ARG A 120 5.16 1.00 -16.18
C ARG A 120 5.35 -0.32 -15.46
N ASP A 121 5.08 -0.31 -14.16
CA ASP A 121 5.09 -1.53 -13.37
C ASP A 121 3.83 -2.36 -13.67
N VAL A 122 3.96 -3.69 -13.57
CA VAL A 122 2.88 -4.66 -13.79
C VAL A 122 2.54 -5.34 -12.46
N PHE A 123 1.28 -5.67 -12.23
CA PHE A 123 0.84 -6.38 -11.04
C PHE A 123 0.29 -7.75 -11.42
N CYS A 124 0.63 -8.77 -10.65
CA CYS A 124 0.04 -10.10 -10.76
C CYS A 124 -0.32 -10.60 -9.37
N THR A 125 -1.37 -11.41 -9.28
CA THR A 125 -1.81 -11.99 -8.01
C THR A 125 -1.54 -13.50 -8.01
N ILE A 126 -1.01 -14.01 -6.91
CA ILE A 126 -0.85 -15.46 -6.69
C ILE A 126 -1.62 -15.87 -5.44
N SER A 127 -2.37 -16.96 -5.52
CA SER A 127 -3.04 -17.58 -4.38
C SER A 127 -2.19 -18.71 -3.80
N LEU A 128 -2.00 -18.70 -2.49
CA LEU A 128 -1.33 -19.73 -1.71
C LEU A 128 -2.29 -20.34 -0.71
N THR A 129 -2.16 -21.64 -0.50
CA THR A 129 -2.77 -22.28 0.67
C THR A 129 -2.02 -21.86 1.95
N LEU A 130 -2.68 -22.00 3.11
CA LEU A 130 -2.05 -21.70 4.40
C LEU A 130 -0.79 -22.56 4.64
N LEU A 131 -0.80 -23.82 4.17
CA LEU A 131 0.34 -24.73 4.26
C LEU A 131 1.53 -24.26 3.39
N GLU A 132 1.26 -23.85 2.15
CA GLU A 132 2.29 -23.29 1.26
C GLU A 132 2.88 -22.00 1.84
N ALA A 133 2.04 -21.13 2.40
CA ALA A 133 2.49 -19.93 3.09
C ALA A 133 3.37 -20.27 4.31
N ALA A 134 3.07 -21.35 5.03
CA ALA A 134 3.85 -21.79 6.19
C ALA A 134 5.21 -22.38 5.80
N ARG A 135 5.28 -23.21 4.75
CA ARG A 135 6.52 -23.88 4.33
C ARG A 135 7.41 -23.05 3.41
N GLY A 136 6.82 -22.06 2.74
CA GLY A 136 7.44 -21.42 1.58
C GLY A 136 7.36 -22.35 0.37
N VAL A 137 7.24 -21.76 -0.81
CA VAL A 137 7.05 -22.51 -2.06
C VAL A 137 7.68 -21.76 -3.23
N VAL A 138 8.16 -22.50 -4.22
CA VAL A 138 8.52 -21.95 -5.53
C VAL A 138 7.35 -22.22 -6.47
N LYS A 139 6.65 -21.17 -6.89
CA LYS A 139 5.56 -21.29 -7.88
C LYS A 139 5.94 -20.58 -9.17
N SER A 140 5.45 -21.09 -10.29
CA SER A 140 5.42 -20.32 -11.55
C SER A 140 4.20 -19.41 -11.56
N ILE A 141 4.43 -18.16 -11.90
CA ILE A 141 3.39 -17.18 -12.18
C ILE A 141 3.35 -16.94 -13.68
N GLU A 142 2.15 -16.76 -14.20
CA GLU A 142 1.93 -16.28 -15.56
C GLU A 142 1.33 -14.89 -15.50
N PHE A 143 1.90 -13.97 -16.26
CA PHE A 143 1.33 -12.65 -16.46
C PHE A 143 1.56 -12.18 -17.89
N THR A 144 0.73 -11.24 -18.33
CA THR A 144 0.85 -10.63 -19.64
C THR A 144 1.60 -9.31 -19.54
N ARG A 145 2.52 -9.10 -20.47
CA ARG A 145 3.20 -7.80 -20.64
C ARG A 145 3.50 -7.55 -22.09
N HIS A 146 3.86 -6.32 -22.41
CA HIS A 146 4.40 -6.04 -23.74
C HIS A 146 5.87 -6.48 -23.82
N GLU A 147 6.24 -7.14 -24.90
CA GLU A 147 7.64 -7.38 -25.27
C GLU A 147 7.97 -6.66 -26.58
N ALA A 148 9.25 -6.35 -26.78
CA ALA A 148 9.70 -5.75 -28.02
C ALA A 148 9.38 -6.69 -29.18
N CYS A 149 8.71 -6.18 -30.21
CA CYS A 149 8.35 -6.99 -31.36
C CYS A 149 9.61 -7.51 -32.06
N GLY A 150 9.82 -8.83 -32.06
CA GLY A 150 11.01 -9.44 -32.67
C GLY A 150 11.15 -9.21 -34.18
N GLU A 151 10.07 -8.93 -34.90
CA GLU A 151 10.13 -8.63 -36.34
C GLU A 151 10.73 -7.27 -36.65
N CYS A 152 10.49 -6.26 -35.79
CA CYS A 152 10.97 -4.89 -35.98
C CYS A 152 11.96 -4.44 -34.90
N ASN A 153 12.30 -5.30 -33.95
CA ASN A 153 13.15 -5.03 -32.78
C ASN A 153 12.77 -3.73 -32.06
N GLY A 154 11.47 -3.50 -31.83
CA GLY A 154 11.01 -2.29 -31.14
C GLY A 154 10.89 -1.03 -32.00
N THR A 155 11.27 -1.07 -33.29
CA THR A 155 11.25 0.14 -34.15
C THR A 155 9.87 0.50 -34.68
N GLY A 156 8.91 -0.43 -34.64
CA GLY A 156 7.58 -0.28 -35.23
C GLY A 156 7.55 -0.34 -36.76
N ALA A 157 8.71 -0.27 -37.43
CA ALA A 157 8.83 -0.27 -38.88
C ALA A 157 8.86 -1.69 -39.47
N ARG A 158 8.38 -1.84 -40.70
CA ARG A 158 8.51 -3.09 -41.47
C ARG A 158 9.99 -3.46 -41.60
N LYS A 159 10.30 -4.76 -41.59
CA LYS A 159 11.65 -5.27 -41.79
C LYS A 159 12.26 -4.71 -43.09
N GLY A 160 13.41 -4.06 -42.98
CA GLY A 160 14.10 -3.40 -44.10
C GLY A 160 13.79 -1.91 -44.29
N THR A 161 12.72 -1.39 -43.68
CA THR A 161 12.44 0.06 -43.65
C THR A 161 12.88 0.66 -42.31
N LYS A 162 13.05 1.99 -42.28
CA LYS A 162 13.49 2.72 -41.08
C LYS A 162 12.49 3.82 -40.75
N PRO A 163 12.26 4.13 -39.46
CA PRO A 163 11.50 5.31 -39.07
C PRO A 163 12.16 6.56 -39.65
N GLN A 164 11.37 7.37 -40.36
CA GLN A 164 11.84 8.61 -40.97
C GLN A 164 11.72 9.75 -39.96
N ARG A 165 12.53 10.80 -40.14
CA ARG A 165 12.45 12.01 -39.30
C ARG A 165 11.07 12.65 -39.50
N CYS A 166 10.43 13.09 -38.42
CA CYS A 166 9.14 13.77 -38.53
C CYS A 166 9.29 15.11 -39.25
N ASP A 167 8.61 15.28 -40.38
CA ASP A 167 8.67 16.51 -41.20
C ASP A 167 8.10 17.73 -40.47
N TYR A 168 7.07 17.54 -39.62
CA TYR A 168 6.38 18.64 -38.92
C TYR A 168 7.19 19.27 -37.78
N CYS A 169 7.97 18.47 -37.04
CA CYS A 169 8.80 18.96 -35.93
C CYS A 169 10.30 18.85 -36.22
N GLU A 170 10.68 18.49 -37.45
CA GLU A 170 12.05 18.18 -37.84
C GLU A 170 12.73 17.25 -36.83
N GLY A 171 12.03 16.21 -36.38
CA GLY A 171 12.51 15.26 -35.39
C GLY A 171 12.79 15.78 -33.98
N ARG A 172 12.34 17.00 -33.65
CA ARG A 172 12.42 17.54 -32.29
C ARG A 172 11.37 16.94 -31.35
N GLY A 173 10.34 16.28 -31.87
CA GLY A 173 9.24 15.66 -31.10
C GLY A 173 8.28 16.68 -30.46
N GLN A 174 8.60 17.97 -30.50
CA GLN A 174 7.83 19.05 -29.90
C GLN A 174 7.73 20.21 -30.87
N VAL A 175 6.65 20.98 -30.77
CA VAL A 175 6.40 22.18 -31.55
C VAL A 175 6.10 23.34 -30.62
N ILE A 176 6.52 24.54 -31.01
CA ILE A 176 6.29 25.75 -30.24
C ILE A 176 5.01 26.39 -30.78
N GLN A 177 4.00 26.49 -29.93
CA GLN A 177 2.78 27.25 -30.23
C GLN A 177 2.90 28.63 -29.57
N SER A 178 2.86 29.67 -30.39
CA SER A 178 2.84 31.05 -29.93
C SER A 178 1.40 31.54 -29.83
N ALA A 179 0.96 31.89 -28.62
CA ALA A 179 -0.32 32.53 -28.35
C ALA A 179 -0.06 33.89 -27.68
N GLY A 180 -0.04 34.95 -28.49
CA GLY A 180 0.29 36.30 -28.02
C GLY A 180 1.73 36.37 -27.46
N PRO A 181 1.96 37.00 -26.29
CA PRO A 181 3.30 37.11 -25.70
C PRO A 181 3.82 35.77 -25.12
N PHE A 182 2.98 34.73 -25.05
CA PHE A 182 3.33 33.44 -24.48
C PHE A 182 3.74 32.44 -25.56
N ARG A 183 4.87 31.76 -25.36
CA ARG A 183 5.32 30.61 -26.16
C ARG A 183 5.14 29.33 -25.35
N LEU A 184 4.21 28.49 -25.77
CA LEU A 184 3.97 27.20 -25.14
C LEU A 184 4.63 26.09 -25.97
N GLN A 185 5.41 25.25 -25.30
CA GLN A 185 5.97 24.05 -25.92
C GLN A 185 4.95 22.93 -25.82
N ALA A 186 4.48 22.44 -26.96
CA ALA A 186 3.52 21.34 -27.06
C ALA A 186 4.17 20.12 -27.71
N THR A 187 3.67 18.92 -27.39
CA THR A 187 4.06 17.69 -28.07
C THR A 187 3.66 17.77 -29.54
N CYS A 188 4.55 17.37 -30.45
CA CYS A 188 4.26 17.37 -31.88
C CYS A 188 3.07 16.43 -32.19
N PRO A 189 1.96 16.92 -32.76
CA PRO A 189 0.78 16.09 -33.03
C PRO A 189 1.03 15.04 -34.13
N ALA A 190 1.98 15.27 -35.03
CA ALA A 190 2.27 14.37 -36.14
C ALA A 190 3.11 13.13 -35.74
N CYS A 191 3.89 13.21 -34.67
CA CYS A 191 4.74 12.09 -34.20
C CYS A 191 4.54 11.74 -32.73
N SER A 192 3.57 12.38 -32.06
CA SER A 192 3.23 12.18 -30.64
C SER A 192 4.45 12.23 -29.71
N GLY A 193 5.44 13.06 -30.00
CA GLY A 193 6.63 13.20 -29.17
C GLY A 193 7.85 12.36 -29.56
N THR A 194 7.71 11.42 -30.49
CA THR A 194 8.79 10.48 -30.85
C THR A 194 9.86 11.09 -31.76
N GLY A 195 9.54 12.19 -32.46
CA GLY A 195 10.41 12.81 -33.46
C GLY A 195 10.60 11.98 -34.74
N LYS A 196 9.95 10.81 -34.84
CA LYS A 196 10.05 9.92 -36.00
C LYS A 196 8.65 9.51 -36.45
N ILE A 197 8.49 9.28 -37.75
CA ILE A 197 7.25 8.75 -38.34
C ILE A 197 7.59 7.43 -39.00
N VAL A 198 6.84 6.40 -38.62
CA VAL A 198 6.88 5.09 -39.27
C VAL A 198 5.83 5.10 -40.39
N ARG A 199 6.28 5.26 -41.64
CA ARG A 199 5.38 5.20 -42.81
C ARG A 199 4.99 3.75 -43.11
N ASP A 200 5.98 2.87 -43.20
CA ASP A 200 5.76 1.44 -43.39
C ASP A 200 5.70 0.73 -42.04
N LYS A 201 4.48 0.55 -41.53
CA LYS A 201 4.22 -0.12 -40.26
C LYS A 201 4.60 -1.61 -40.34
N CYS A 202 5.16 -2.12 -39.26
CA CYS A 202 5.38 -3.55 -39.07
C CYS A 202 4.02 -4.27 -39.06
N SER A 203 3.88 -5.33 -39.86
CA SER A 203 2.65 -6.15 -39.92
C SER A 203 2.35 -6.86 -38.61
N ALA A 204 3.40 -7.19 -37.85
CA ALA A 204 3.29 -7.97 -36.63
C ALA A 204 2.79 -7.18 -35.42
N CYS A 205 3.21 -5.91 -35.28
CA CYS A 205 2.82 -5.04 -34.17
C CYS A 205 2.04 -3.80 -34.63
N SER A 206 1.61 -3.75 -35.89
CA SER A 206 0.83 -2.65 -36.46
C SER A 206 1.42 -1.25 -36.30
N GLY A 207 2.74 -1.14 -36.10
CA GLY A 207 3.44 0.12 -35.88
C GLY A 207 3.79 0.44 -34.43
N ASP A 208 3.29 -0.33 -33.45
CA ASP A 208 3.46 -0.03 -32.02
C ASP A 208 4.85 -0.38 -31.48
N GLY A 209 5.60 -1.22 -32.20
CA GLY A 209 6.93 -1.67 -31.80
C GLY A 209 6.94 -2.73 -30.70
N VAL A 210 5.81 -2.99 -30.06
CA VAL A 210 5.66 -3.98 -28.98
C VAL A 210 4.52 -4.95 -29.27
N LYS A 211 4.54 -6.12 -28.64
CA LYS A 211 3.48 -7.14 -28.69
C LYS A 211 3.13 -7.60 -27.30
N LEU A 212 1.86 -7.88 -27.05
CA LEU A 212 1.44 -8.49 -25.79
C LEU A 212 1.82 -9.98 -25.82
N GLU A 213 2.66 -10.40 -24.86
CA GLU A 213 3.12 -11.77 -24.71
C GLU A 213 2.77 -12.29 -23.30
N ARG A 214 2.53 -13.60 -23.20
CA ARG A 214 2.38 -14.28 -21.90
C ARG A 214 3.76 -14.75 -21.46
N VAL A 215 4.17 -14.32 -20.28
CA VAL A 215 5.47 -14.65 -19.70
C VAL A 215 5.26 -15.49 -18.45
N GLU A 216 5.98 -16.60 -18.38
CA GLU A 216 6.04 -17.45 -17.19
C GLU A 216 7.33 -17.17 -16.41
N LYS A 217 7.21 -16.89 -15.11
CA LYS A 217 8.36 -16.66 -14.21
C LYS A 217 8.22 -17.46 -12.93
N ARG A 218 9.31 -18.04 -12.47
CA ARG A 218 9.37 -18.73 -11.18
C ARG A 218 9.67 -17.72 -10.08
N VAL A 219 8.81 -17.67 -9.08
CA VAL A 219 8.94 -16.81 -7.90
C VAL A 219 9.17 -17.69 -6.68
N THR A 220 10.21 -17.37 -5.92
CA THR A 220 10.49 -18.04 -4.65
C THR A 220 9.82 -17.24 -3.54
N ILE A 221 8.87 -17.89 -2.86
CA ILE A 221 8.11 -17.27 -1.79
C ILE A 221 8.64 -17.82 -0.45
N PRO A 222 9.15 -16.94 0.44
CA PRO A 222 9.71 -17.39 1.71
C PRO A 222 8.62 -17.96 2.62
N ALA A 223 9.03 -18.78 3.58
CA ALA A 223 8.15 -19.29 4.62
C ALA A 223 7.63 -18.15 5.51
N GLY A 224 6.37 -18.26 5.94
CA GLY A 224 5.74 -17.33 6.87
C GLY A 224 5.08 -16.12 6.22
N VAL A 225 5.05 -16.02 4.89
CA VAL A 225 4.46 -14.87 4.19
C VAL A 225 3.01 -14.66 4.58
N ASP A 226 2.64 -13.42 4.85
CA ASP A 226 1.26 -13.04 5.18
C ASP A 226 0.52 -12.55 3.93
N ARG A 227 -0.77 -12.23 4.10
CA ARG A 227 -1.58 -11.56 3.08
C ARG A 227 -0.97 -10.21 2.71
N ASP A 228 -1.16 -9.82 1.46
CA ASP A 228 -0.78 -8.52 0.89
C ASP A 228 0.74 -8.25 0.86
N VAL A 229 1.56 -9.28 1.08
CA VAL A 229 3.01 -9.19 0.84
C VAL A 229 3.26 -9.12 -0.67
N GLN A 230 4.12 -8.17 -1.08
CA GLN A 230 4.50 -7.97 -2.47
C GLN A 230 5.92 -8.46 -2.73
N VAL A 231 6.07 -9.35 -3.71
CA VAL A 231 7.38 -9.80 -4.20
C VAL A 231 7.69 -9.06 -5.50
N ARG A 232 8.80 -8.33 -5.52
CA ARG A 232 9.25 -7.55 -6.68
C ARG A 232 10.12 -8.40 -7.61
N LEU A 233 9.71 -8.50 -8.86
CA LEU A 233 10.46 -9.07 -9.97
C LEU A 233 11.01 -7.92 -10.82
N ALA A 234 12.30 -7.63 -10.62
CA ALA A 234 12.96 -6.48 -11.22
C ALA A 234 13.05 -6.61 -12.75
N GLY A 235 12.67 -5.55 -13.48
CA GLY A 235 12.73 -5.51 -14.94
C GLY A 235 11.70 -6.36 -15.66
N GLU A 236 10.75 -6.96 -14.93
CA GLU A 236 9.74 -7.84 -15.50
C GLU A 236 8.41 -7.12 -15.83
N GLY A 237 8.34 -5.80 -15.70
CA GLY A 237 7.17 -4.98 -16.04
C GLY A 237 7.08 -4.60 -17.53
N GLU A 238 6.39 -3.49 -17.83
CA GLU A 238 6.24 -3.02 -19.22
C GLU A 238 7.58 -2.53 -19.79
N PRO A 239 7.80 -2.59 -21.10
CA PRO A 239 9.02 -2.10 -21.72
C PRO A 239 9.09 -0.57 -21.62
N GLY A 240 10.30 -0.05 -21.39
CA GLY A 240 10.53 1.39 -21.34
C GLY A 240 10.48 2.04 -22.73
N GLY A 241 9.81 3.18 -22.84
CA GLY A 241 9.76 3.95 -24.08
C GLY A 241 11.09 4.62 -24.40
N ASN A 242 11.44 4.75 -25.69
CA ASN A 242 12.64 5.47 -26.16
C ASN A 242 13.97 5.01 -25.54
N GLY A 243 14.14 3.71 -25.31
CA GLY A 243 15.36 3.13 -24.72
C GLY A 243 15.42 3.24 -23.19
N GLY A 244 14.28 3.42 -22.53
CA GLY A 244 14.19 3.37 -21.07
C GLY A 244 14.22 1.95 -20.55
N THR A 245 14.59 1.77 -19.27
CA THR A 245 14.55 0.45 -18.64
C THR A 245 13.12 -0.05 -18.51
N PRO A 246 12.88 -1.37 -18.53
CA PRO A 246 11.56 -1.92 -18.21
C PRO A 246 11.07 -1.52 -16.81
N GLY A 247 9.76 -1.60 -16.62
CA GLY A 247 9.12 -1.58 -15.32
C GLY A 247 9.46 -2.82 -14.48
N ASP A 248 8.97 -2.87 -13.25
CA ASP A 248 9.03 -4.06 -12.41
C ASP A 248 7.68 -4.78 -12.40
N CYS A 249 7.67 -6.09 -12.12
CA CYS A 249 6.44 -6.82 -11.84
C CYS A 249 6.31 -7.05 -10.32
N TYR A 250 5.19 -6.63 -9.73
CA TYR A 250 4.87 -6.86 -8.33
C TYR A 250 3.87 -8.02 -8.22
N CYS A 251 4.36 -9.12 -7.64
CA CYS A 251 3.54 -10.27 -7.33
C CYS A 251 2.90 -10.08 -5.95
N VAL A 252 1.60 -9.82 -5.94
CA VAL A 252 0.80 -9.71 -4.72
C VAL A 252 0.39 -11.11 -4.27
N ILE A 253 0.81 -11.47 -3.05
CA ILE A 253 0.51 -12.77 -2.47
C ILE A 253 -0.84 -12.70 -1.73
N GLY A 254 -1.79 -13.51 -2.19
CA GLY A 254 -3.01 -13.84 -1.47
C GLY A 254 -2.87 -15.18 -0.75
N VAL A 255 -3.36 -15.26 0.49
CA VAL A 255 -3.45 -16.54 1.23
C VAL A 255 -4.92 -16.92 1.36
N GLU A 256 -5.26 -18.06 0.78
CA GLU A 256 -6.60 -18.64 0.81
C GLU A 256 -7.06 -18.89 2.25
N GLU A 257 -8.36 -18.75 2.48
CA GLU A 257 -8.97 -19.05 3.78
C GLU A 257 -8.98 -20.56 4.01
N HIS A 258 -8.42 -21.00 5.14
CA HIS A 258 -8.43 -22.39 5.53
C HIS A 258 -9.72 -22.70 6.30
N PRO A 259 -10.42 -23.82 6.02
CA PRO A 259 -11.74 -24.10 6.58
C PRO A 259 -11.76 -24.24 8.11
N PHE A 260 -10.65 -24.68 8.71
CA PHE A 260 -10.55 -24.91 10.16
C PHE A 260 -9.58 -23.97 10.88
N LEU A 261 -8.69 -23.29 10.15
CA LEU A 261 -7.56 -22.55 10.74
C LEU A 261 -7.67 -21.09 10.33
N THR A 262 -7.68 -20.22 11.33
CA THR A 262 -7.63 -18.78 11.13
C THR A 262 -6.26 -18.28 11.57
N ARG A 263 -5.61 -17.48 10.73
CA ARG A 263 -4.30 -16.90 11.05
C ARG A 263 -4.47 -15.53 11.70
N SER A 264 -3.77 -15.31 12.81
CA SER A 264 -3.61 -14.01 13.47
C SER A 264 -2.13 -13.73 13.69
N GLY A 265 -1.52 -13.00 12.75
CA GLY A 265 -0.08 -12.75 12.77
C GLY A 265 0.74 -14.04 12.63
N ARG A 266 1.45 -14.43 13.69
CA ARG A 266 2.23 -15.68 13.76
C ARG A 266 1.45 -16.85 14.34
N ASP A 267 0.36 -16.59 15.04
CA ASP A 267 -0.43 -17.62 15.70
C ASP A 267 -1.57 -18.08 14.80
N LEU A 268 -1.97 -19.33 14.97
CA LEU A 268 -3.14 -19.91 14.35
C LEU A 268 -4.20 -20.13 15.41
N SER A 269 -5.47 -20.08 15.02
CA SER A 269 -6.58 -20.44 15.88
C SER A 269 -7.55 -21.37 15.17
N CYS A 270 -8.04 -22.37 15.87
CA CYS A 270 -9.13 -23.24 15.41
C CYS A 270 -10.16 -23.41 16.52
N GLN A 271 -11.40 -23.69 16.12
CA GLN A 271 -12.45 -24.11 17.04
C GLN A 271 -12.64 -25.61 16.92
N VAL A 272 -12.60 -26.30 18.06
CA VAL A 272 -12.78 -27.74 18.13
C VAL A 272 -14.05 -28.04 18.90
N PRO A 273 -15.07 -28.64 18.25
CA PRO A 273 -16.29 -29.03 18.93
C PRO A 273 -16.01 -30.26 19.82
N ILE A 274 -16.42 -30.19 21.08
CA ILE A 274 -16.39 -31.32 22.01
C ILE A 274 -17.77 -31.49 22.66
N THR A 275 -18.11 -32.72 23.02
CA THR A 275 -19.37 -33.01 23.73
C THR A 275 -19.27 -32.64 25.22
N ILE A 276 -20.43 -32.43 25.87
CA ILE A 276 -20.51 -32.18 27.32
C ILE A 276 -19.79 -33.27 28.11
N SER A 277 -19.97 -34.54 27.73
CA SER A 277 -19.33 -35.67 28.39
C SER A 277 -17.80 -35.64 28.26
N GLN A 278 -17.27 -35.26 27.08
CA GLN A 278 -15.83 -35.10 26.87
C GLN A 278 -15.26 -33.93 27.69
N ALA A 279 -15.98 -32.81 27.75
CA ALA A 279 -15.59 -31.65 28.56
C ALA A 279 -15.54 -31.98 30.06
N ALA A 280 -16.55 -32.70 30.57
CA ALA A 280 -16.65 -33.08 31.97
C ALA A 280 -15.63 -34.16 32.37
N LEU A 281 -15.50 -35.22 31.57
CA LEU A 281 -14.70 -36.42 31.91
C LEU A 281 -13.26 -36.38 31.40
N GLY A 282 -12.91 -35.37 30.59
CA GLY A 282 -11.66 -35.34 29.83
C GLY A 282 -11.71 -36.28 28.64
N ALA A 283 -10.96 -35.95 27.59
CA ALA A 283 -10.93 -36.73 26.36
C ALA A 283 -9.64 -36.46 25.58
N ILE A 284 -9.25 -37.39 24.72
CA ILE A 284 -8.24 -37.12 23.69
C ILE A 284 -8.99 -36.76 22.42
N VAL A 285 -8.73 -35.57 21.88
CA VAL A 285 -9.41 -35.04 20.70
C VAL A 285 -8.38 -34.72 19.62
N GLU A 286 -8.70 -35.07 18.37
CA GLU A 286 -7.88 -34.73 17.22
C GLU A 286 -8.13 -33.29 16.79
N VAL A 287 -7.07 -32.50 16.77
CA VAL A 287 -7.10 -31.08 16.39
C VAL A 287 -6.44 -30.92 15.02
N PRO A 288 -7.06 -30.16 14.08
CA PRO A 288 -6.44 -29.86 12.81
C PRO A 288 -5.19 -28.99 13.00
N ILE A 289 -4.08 -29.42 12.42
CA ILE A 289 -2.84 -28.65 12.30
C ILE A 289 -2.57 -28.34 10.83
N LEU A 290 -1.53 -27.56 10.53
CA LEU A 290 -1.17 -27.20 9.15
C LEU A 290 -0.94 -28.42 8.24
N ASP A 291 -0.37 -29.50 8.79
CA ASP A 291 0.05 -30.69 8.06
C ASP A 291 -0.62 -31.98 8.58
N GLY A 292 -1.92 -31.92 8.85
CA GLY A 292 -2.71 -33.08 9.28
C GLY A 292 -3.46 -32.83 10.59
N THR A 293 -3.45 -33.83 11.48
CA THR A 293 -4.10 -33.74 12.81
C THR A 293 -3.11 -34.02 13.94
N HIS A 294 -3.39 -33.47 15.10
CA HIS A 294 -2.62 -33.69 16.32
C HIS A 294 -3.56 -34.05 17.47
N ALA A 295 -3.28 -35.15 18.16
CA ALA A 295 -4.07 -35.58 19.31
C ALA A 295 -3.73 -34.71 20.53
N VAL A 296 -4.74 -34.07 21.11
CA VAL A 296 -4.62 -33.21 22.29
C VAL A 296 -5.43 -33.78 23.43
N GLU A 297 -4.80 -33.88 24.60
CA GLU A 297 -5.49 -34.26 25.82
C GLU A 297 -6.25 -33.06 26.40
N MET A 298 -7.56 -33.20 26.49
CA MET A 298 -8.47 -32.26 27.12
C MET A 298 -8.62 -32.63 28.60
N PRO A 299 -8.29 -31.71 29.53
CA PRO A 299 -8.41 -31.98 30.95
C PRO A 299 -9.88 -32.12 31.37
N ARG A 300 -10.10 -32.80 32.51
CA ARG A 300 -11.42 -32.86 33.15
C ARG A 300 -11.90 -31.47 33.56
N GLY A 301 -13.18 -31.21 33.35
CA GLY A 301 -13.80 -29.92 33.71
C GLY A 301 -13.46 -28.78 32.76
N THR A 302 -13.06 -29.09 31.51
CA THR A 302 -12.82 -28.08 30.47
C THR A 302 -14.09 -27.25 30.24
N GLN A 303 -13.97 -25.92 30.23
CA GLN A 303 -15.09 -25.00 30.07
C GLN A 303 -15.27 -24.57 28.60
N PRO A 304 -16.50 -24.21 28.18
CA PRO A 304 -16.72 -23.59 26.89
C PRO A 304 -15.91 -22.29 26.77
N GLY A 305 -15.18 -22.15 25.67
CA GLY A 305 -14.33 -20.97 25.42
C GLY A 305 -12.91 -21.08 25.98
N ASP A 306 -12.57 -22.14 26.73
CA ASP A 306 -11.19 -22.40 27.13
C ASP A 306 -10.28 -22.47 25.90
N VAL A 307 -9.07 -21.91 26.03
CA VAL A 307 -8.08 -21.87 24.96
C VAL A 307 -6.88 -22.71 25.36
N LEU A 308 -6.69 -23.84 24.67
CA LEU A 308 -5.50 -24.65 24.81
C LEU A 308 -4.44 -24.19 23.82
N ARG A 309 -3.20 -24.01 24.29
CA ARG A 309 -2.10 -23.52 23.47
C ARG A 309 -1.14 -24.65 23.12
N LEU A 310 -1.09 -24.99 21.84
CA LEU A 310 -0.12 -25.93 21.28
C LEU A 310 1.11 -25.15 20.78
N ARG A 311 2.22 -25.30 21.50
CA ARG A 311 3.44 -24.52 21.21
C ARG A 311 4.10 -24.98 19.92
N GLY A 312 4.47 -24.04 19.06
CA GLY A 312 5.21 -24.33 17.82
C GLY A 312 4.39 -24.91 16.66
N PHE A 313 3.06 -24.92 16.76
CA PHE A 313 2.14 -25.35 15.70
C PHE A 313 1.53 -24.18 14.90
N GLY A 314 2.04 -22.96 15.06
CA GLY A 314 1.62 -21.76 14.31
C GLY A 314 2.44 -21.51 13.03
N MET A 315 2.50 -20.25 12.62
CA MET A 315 3.22 -19.79 11.42
C MET A 315 4.67 -19.38 11.76
N PRO A 316 5.64 -19.63 10.88
CA PRO A 316 6.99 -19.09 11.03
C PRO A 316 7.02 -17.58 10.72
N GLU A 317 7.98 -16.87 11.27
CA GLU A 317 8.23 -15.46 10.94
C GLU A 317 9.07 -15.30 9.66
N VAL A 318 8.69 -14.37 8.78
CA VAL A 318 9.40 -14.12 7.51
C VAL A 318 10.82 -13.57 7.72
N ARG A 319 11.02 -12.70 8.71
CA ARG A 319 12.27 -11.96 8.96
C ARG A 319 12.89 -12.24 10.33
N GLY A 320 12.35 -13.21 11.06
CA GLY A 320 12.71 -13.48 12.45
C GLY A 320 13.06 -14.93 12.72
N ARG A 321 13.27 -15.26 14.00
CA ARG A 321 13.44 -16.64 14.47
C ARG A 321 12.26 -16.99 15.37
N GLY A 322 11.58 -18.07 15.02
CA GLY A 322 10.51 -18.62 15.82
C GLY A 322 9.32 -19.05 14.98
N ILE A 323 8.53 -19.94 15.58
CA ILE A 323 7.25 -20.42 15.05
C ILE A 323 6.20 -19.97 16.07
N GLY A 324 5.06 -19.46 15.61
CA GLY A 324 3.93 -19.17 16.51
C GLY A 324 3.30 -20.42 17.08
N ASP A 325 2.20 -20.20 17.81
CA ASP A 325 1.45 -21.25 18.48
C ASP A 325 0.11 -21.49 17.78
N LEU A 326 -0.50 -22.66 18.02
CA LEU A 326 -1.88 -22.94 17.65
C LEU A 326 -2.76 -22.82 18.91
N LEU A 327 -3.72 -21.92 18.85
CA LEU A 327 -4.72 -21.64 19.87
C LEU A 327 -6.00 -22.43 19.56
N VAL A 328 -6.23 -23.47 20.34
CA VAL A 328 -7.39 -24.35 20.20
C VAL A 328 -8.48 -23.83 21.12
N GLN A 329 -9.49 -23.20 20.55
CA GLN A 329 -10.66 -22.75 21.31
C GLN A 329 -11.67 -23.89 21.42
N VAL A 330 -12.05 -24.22 22.65
CA VAL A 330 -13.01 -25.27 22.93
C VAL A 330 -14.43 -24.76 22.71
N HIS A 331 -15.18 -25.47 21.87
CA HIS A 331 -16.61 -25.22 21.68
C HIS A 331 -17.40 -26.44 22.18
N VAL A 332 -18.15 -26.30 23.27
CA VAL A 332 -18.96 -27.41 23.78
C VAL A 332 -20.26 -27.50 23.01
N GLU A 333 -20.44 -28.59 22.26
CA GLU A 333 -21.66 -28.84 21.49
C GLU A 333 -22.72 -29.53 22.36
N ILE A 334 -23.91 -28.91 22.40
CA ILE A 334 -25.07 -29.44 23.12
C ILE A 334 -25.95 -30.20 22.12
N PRO A 335 -26.25 -31.49 22.36
CA PRO A 335 -27.04 -32.31 21.44
C PRO A 335 -28.47 -31.77 21.29
N ARG A 336 -28.90 -31.54 20.03
CA ARG A 336 -30.27 -31.06 19.73
C ARG A 336 -31.34 -32.14 19.82
N LYS A 337 -30.95 -33.41 19.71
CA LYS A 337 -31.84 -34.57 19.77
C LYS A 337 -31.25 -35.59 20.73
N LEU A 338 -32.09 -36.11 21.61
CA LEU A 338 -31.70 -37.08 22.63
C LEU A 338 -32.48 -38.37 22.40
N SER A 339 -31.82 -39.51 22.61
CA SER A 339 -32.53 -40.78 22.75
C SER A 339 -33.24 -40.83 24.11
N PRO A 340 -34.28 -41.64 24.29
CA PRO A 340 -34.96 -41.77 25.59
C PRO A 340 -34.01 -42.08 26.75
N ARG A 341 -32.98 -42.91 26.47
CA ARG A 341 -31.93 -43.23 27.44
C ARG A 341 -31.03 -42.04 27.75
N ALA A 342 -30.62 -41.27 26.73
CA ALA A 342 -29.77 -40.09 26.94
C ALA A 342 -30.51 -38.97 27.68
N GLU A 343 -31.82 -38.80 27.42
CA GLU A 343 -32.66 -37.86 28.17
C GLU A 343 -32.75 -38.26 29.64
N GLN A 344 -32.99 -39.54 29.95
CA GLN A 344 -33.04 -40.01 31.34
C GLN A 344 -31.71 -39.74 32.06
N LEU A 345 -30.57 -40.07 31.44
CA LEU A 345 -29.25 -39.83 32.03
C LEU A 345 -28.99 -38.35 32.34
N LEU A 346 -29.45 -37.43 31.47
CA LEU A 346 -29.32 -36.00 31.71
C LEU A 346 -30.26 -35.49 32.82
N ARG A 347 -31.43 -36.12 32.99
CA ARG A 347 -32.33 -35.82 34.12
C ARG A 347 -31.76 -36.29 35.44
N ASP A 348 -31.20 -37.50 35.47
CA ASP A 348 -30.54 -38.04 36.66
C ASP A 348 -29.35 -37.14 37.06
N LEU A 349 -28.55 -36.68 36.08
CA LEU A 349 -27.48 -35.71 36.32
C LEU A 349 -28.02 -34.37 36.87
N ALA A 350 -29.11 -33.86 36.31
CA ALA A 350 -29.71 -32.61 36.78
C ALA A 350 -30.27 -32.71 38.21
N GLU A 351 -30.76 -33.88 38.62
CA GLU A 351 -31.21 -34.11 40.00
C GLU A 351 -30.04 -34.05 40.99
N GLU A 352 -28.90 -34.67 40.65
CA GLU A 352 -27.65 -34.60 41.41
C GLU A 352 -27.07 -33.17 41.48
N GLU A 353 -27.14 -32.42 40.38
CA GLU A 353 -26.73 -31.01 40.33
C GLU A 353 -27.73 -30.06 41.01
N HIS A 354 -28.89 -30.58 41.43
CA HIS A 354 -30.05 -29.80 41.90
C HIS A 354 -30.48 -28.70 40.91
N ALA A 355 -30.31 -28.97 39.61
CA ALA A 355 -30.62 -28.05 38.53
C ALA A 355 -32.12 -28.08 38.18
N LEU A 356 -32.71 -26.90 38.05
CA LEU A 356 -34.11 -26.75 37.65
C LEU A 356 -34.26 -27.00 36.14
N VAL A 357 -34.59 -28.24 35.77
CA VAL A 357 -34.89 -28.60 34.39
C VAL A 357 -36.39 -28.49 34.12
N SER A 358 -36.76 -27.88 33.01
CA SER A 358 -38.15 -27.81 32.57
C SER A 358 -38.79 -29.21 32.55
N PRO A 359 -40.05 -29.34 33.00
CA PRO A 359 -40.75 -30.61 32.94
C PRO A 359 -40.77 -31.12 31.50
N ALA A 360 -40.69 -32.44 31.32
CA ALA A 360 -40.74 -33.08 30.01
C ALA A 360 -41.96 -32.55 29.24
N HIS A 361 -41.72 -31.66 28.28
CA HIS A 361 -42.80 -31.13 27.46
C HIS A 361 -43.27 -32.28 26.57
N LYS A 362 -44.35 -32.95 26.97
CA LYS A 362 -45.18 -33.70 26.04
C LYS A 362 -45.56 -32.73 24.92
N SER A 363 -45.12 -33.10 23.72
CA SER A 363 -45.29 -32.42 22.44
C SER A 363 -46.47 -31.46 22.41
N PHE A 364 -46.27 -30.25 21.87
CA PHE A 364 -47.30 -29.27 21.52
C PHE A 364 -48.59 -29.90 20.91
N PHE A 365 -48.44 -30.99 20.15
CA PHE A 365 -49.52 -31.81 19.61
C PHE A 365 -50.42 -32.49 20.64
N VAL A 366 -49.92 -32.87 21.82
CA VAL A 366 -50.73 -33.43 22.92
C VAL A 366 -51.60 -32.34 23.54
N LYS A 367 -51.05 -31.14 23.77
CA LYS A 367 -51.83 -29.97 24.21
C LYS A 367 -52.90 -29.57 23.18
N MET A 368 -52.57 -29.65 21.89
CA MET A 368 -53.53 -29.36 20.81
C MET A 368 -54.64 -30.41 20.74
N LYS A 369 -54.30 -31.70 20.89
CA LYS A 369 -55.28 -32.80 20.90
C LYS A 369 -56.20 -32.71 22.13
N GLU A 370 -55.66 -32.40 23.31
CA GLU A 370 -56.45 -32.16 24.52
C GLU A 370 -57.41 -30.96 24.35
N TYR A 371 -56.95 -29.86 23.74
CA TYR A 371 -57.80 -28.71 23.44
C TYR A 371 -58.99 -29.07 22.53
N PHE A 372 -58.74 -29.74 21.41
CA PHE A 372 -59.82 -30.13 20.48
C PHE A 372 -60.74 -31.24 21.02
N THR A 373 -60.22 -32.17 21.82
CA THR A 373 -61.04 -33.21 22.46
C THR A 373 -61.94 -32.61 23.55
N SER A 374 -61.49 -31.55 24.22
CA SER A 374 -62.28 -30.81 25.22
C SER A 374 -63.38 -29.93 24.60
N HIS A 375 -63.25 -29.52 23.33
CA HIS A 375 -64.30 -28.78 22.62
C HIS A 375 -65.33 -29.70 21.94
N GLN A 376 -64.93 -30.86 21.42
CA GLN A 376 -65.90 -31.84 20.89
C GLN A 376 -66.84 -32.40 21.96
N SER A 377 -66.40 -32.48 23.21
CA SER A 377 -67.23 -32.94 24.33
C SER A 377 -68.13 -31.86 24.93
N ALA A 378 -67.96 -30.60 24.52
CA ALA A 378 -68.83 -29.48 24.89
C ALA A 378 -69.98 -29.29 23.87
N GLU A 379 -69.74 -29.56 22.58
CA GLU A 379 -70.76 -29.45 21.52
C GLU A 379 -71.75 -30.64 21.49
N GLU A 380 -71.44 -31.79 22.10
CA GLU A 380 -72.39 -32.92 22.23
C GLU A 380 -73.32 -32.81 23.47
N LYS A 381 -73.26 -31.71 24.23
CA LYS A 381 -74.08 -31.47 25.44
C LYS A 381 -75.03 -30.27 25.35
N GLU A 382 -75.14 -29.64 24.19
CA GLU A 382 -76.25 -28.75 23.81
C GLU A 382 -77.07 -29.40 22.69
#